data_AF-A0A7C6P700-F1
#
_entry.id   AF-A0A7C6P700-F1
#
_cell.length_a   1.000
_cell.length_b   1.000
_cell.length_c   1.000
_cell.angle_alpha   90.00
_cell.angle_beta   90.00
_cell.angle_gamma   90.00
#
_symmetry.space_group_name_H-M   'P 1'
#
loop_
_entity.id
_entity.type
_entity.pdbx_description
1 polymer ?
#
loop_
_entity_poly.entity_id
_entity_poly.type
_entity_poly.pdbx_seq_one_letter_code
_entity_poly.pdbx_strand_id
1 'polypeptide(L)'
;MKRRLSTLVLTLVMVITLTTPGIAAETTDPNKARVQVTENGIIKFAEYSPDLKDTTNVKLDMLNVNVPYPAEDIEVKYIRDDYSITALILDKKTETELESYTEHFDELKNSNNKVSPAKATTQSTFWRTMSVNKSVTPGVVRVVARVNIWSEGSFRQINKVDYVDQMPGGGGPYTLENTRTGVNSKLPTTNMSVNAIGNVVVKKSHATTGNFSYNSLKGYGFSMSGTVNQNWYARKFYNFNVSFNLY
;
A
#
# COMPACT_ATOMS: atom_id res chain seq x y z
N MET A 1 23.97 5.15 -72.56
CA MET A 1 25.32 5.06 -71.97
C MET A 1 25.36 5.97 -70.74
N LYS A 2 25.56 5.34 -69.57
CA LYS A 2 25.62 5.82 -68.17
C LYS A 2 25.52 7.33 -67.86
N ARG A 3 24.38 7.75 -67.29
CA ARG A 3 24.28 8.94 -66.42
C ARG A 3 24.60 8.53 -64.98
N ARG A 4 25.63 9.13 -64.38
CA ARG A 4 25.98 8.96 -62.96
C ARG A 4 25.09 9.88 -62.12
N LEU A 5 24.30 9.32 -61.22
CA LEU A 5 23.77 10.07 -60.07
C LEU A 5 24.79 9.95 -58.94
N SER A 6 25.29 11.09 -58.49
CA SER A 6 26.12 11.27 -57.31
C SER A 6 25.23 11.21 -56.06
N THR A 7 25.38 10.16 -55.26
CA THR A 7 24.77 10.06 -53.93
C THR A 7 25.63 10.84 -52.94
N LEU A 8 25.07 11.94 -52.41
CA LEU A 8 25.67 12.70 -51.31
C LEU A 8 25.43 11.91 -50.01
N VAL A 9 26.49 11.32 -49.45
CA VAL A 9 26.46 10.70 -48.12
C VAL A 9 26.84 11.79 -47.11
N LEU A 10 25.87 12.22 -46.30
CA LEU A 10 26.11 13.15 -45.20
C LEU A 10 26.60 12.34 -43.99
N THR A 11 27.93 12.27 -43.82
CA THR A 11 28.57 11.66 -42.66
C THR A 11 28.60 12.68 -41.53
N LEU A 12 27.77 12.50 -40.50
CA LEU A 12 27.81 13.29 -39.28
C LEU A 12 29.00 12.81 -38.43
N VAL A 13 30.14 13.49 -38.53
CA VAL A 13 31.28 13.30 -37.64
C VAL A 13 31.09 14.22 -36.43
N MET A 14 30.67 13.64 -35.30
CA MET A 14 30.62 14.37 -34.04
C MET A 14 32.00 14.28 -33.37
N VAL A 15 32.78 15.36 -33.48
CA VAL A 15 34.03 15.55 -32.74
C VAL A 15 33.67 15.93 -31.30
N ILE A 16 33.96 15.07 -30.34
CA ILE A 16 33.89 15.41 -28.92
C ILE A 16 35.26 15.97 -28.53
N THR A 17 35.37 17.29 -28.42
CA THR A 17 36.50 17.94 -27.75
C THR A 17 36.34 17.78 -26.25
N LEU A 18 37.28 17.05 -25.61
CA LEU A 18 37.46 17.02 -24.17
C LEU A 18 38.05 18.36 -23.71
N THR A 19 37.20 19.26 -23.23
CA THR A 19 37.64 20.42 -22.45
C THR A 19 37.46 20.12 -20.96
N THR A 20 38.56 20.20 -20.22
CA THR A 20 38.63 20.18 -18.75
C THR A 20 37.66 21.20 -18.14
N PRO A 21 36.81 20.83 -17.16
CA PRO A 21 36.03 21.82 -16.44
C PRO A 21 36.93 22.56 -15.45
N GLY A 22 37.14 23.85 -15.73
CA GLY A 22 37.56 24.82 -14.74
C GLY A 22 36.49 24.99 -13.67
N ILE A 23 36.92 25.07 -12.42
CA ILE A 23 36.06 25.31 -11.26
C ILE A 23 35.59 26.77 -11.34
N ALA A 24 34.34 26.98 -11.74
CA ALA A 24 33.61 28.21 -11.49
C ALA A 24 32.66 27.97 -10.31
N ALA A 25 32.77 28.79 -9.27
CA ALA A 25 31.87 28.79 -8.14
C ALA A 25 30.50 29.32 -8.59
N GLU A 26 29.54 28.42 -8.79
CA GLU A 26 28.16 28.76 -9.06
C GLU A 26 27.36 28.62 -7.76
N THR A 27 26.63 29.68 -7.42
CA THR A 27 25.82 29.80 -6.21
C THR A 27 24.68 28.78 -6.25
N THR A 28 24.69 27.83 -5.33
CA THR A 28 23.63 26.82 -5.20
C THR A 28 22.37 27.41 -4.57
N ASP A 29 21.30 27.49 -5.36
CA ASP A 29 19.93 27.49 -4.85
C ASP A 29 19.67 26.13 -4.17
N PRO A 30 19.37 26.07 -2.87
CA PRO A 30 19.19 24.81 -2.14
C PRO A 30 17.91 24.04 -2.53
N ASN A 31 17.05 24.59 -3.40
CA ASN A 31 15.76 24.00 -3.76
C ASN A 31 15.66 23.42 -5.18
N LYS A 32 16.78 23.14 -5.85
CA LYS A 32 16.77 22.32 -7.09
C LYS A 32 17.25 20.90 -6.82
N ALA A 33 16.30 19.96 -6.76
CA ALA A 33 16.58 18.54 -6.71
C ALA A 33 17.40 18.10 -7.94
N ARG A 34 18.55 17.45 -7.70
CA ARG A 34 19.29 16.71 -8.72
C ARG A 34 18.69 15.31 -8.80
N VAL A 35 18.00 14.99 -9.90
CA VAL A 35 17.62 13.61 -10.21
C VAL A 35 18.83 12.91 -10.82
N GLN A 36 19.44 11.97 -10.08
CA GLN A 36 20.35 11.00 -10.68
C GLN A 36 19.52 9.81 -11.17
N VAL A 37 19.16 9.82 -12.46
CA VAL A 37 18.72 8.61 -13.15
C VAL A 37 19.97 7.83 -13.51
N THR A 38 20.23 6.72 -12.84
CA THR A 38 21.22 5.74 -13.32
C THR A 38 20.52 4.76 -14.26
N GLU A 39 21.06 4.59 -15.46
CA GLU A 39 20.70 3.52 -16.38
C GLU A 39 20.97 2.17 -15.70
N ASN A 40 19.97 1.61 -15.02
CA ASN A 40 19.78 0.17 -14.77
C ASN A 40 18.52 -0.14 -13.94
N GLY A 41 17.45 0.66 -14.05
CA GLY A 41 16.07 0.20 -13.80
C GLY A 41 15.75 -0.46 -12.45
N ILE A 42 16.52 -0.20 -11.39
CA ILE A 42 16.19 -0.65 -10.03
C ILE A 42 15.87 0.58 -9.20
N ILE A 43 14.58 0.87 -9.05
CA ILE A 43 14.11 1.68 -7.93
C ILE A 43 14.37 0.85 -6.68
N LYS A 44 15.42 1.20 -5.93
CA LYS A 44 15.62 0.66 -4.59
C LYS A 44 14.56 1.31 -3.71
N PHE A 45 13.51 0.58 -3.38
CA PHE A 45 12.70 0.91 -2.21
C PHE A 45 13.63 0.84 -1.01
N ALA A 46 13.78 1.94 -0.27
CA ALA A 46 14.54 1.92 0.96
C ALA A 46 13.88 0.88 1.88
N GLU A 47 14.65 -0.09 2.37
CA GLU A 47 14.21 -0.95 3.44
C GLU A 47 14.01 -0.06 4.67
N TYR A 48 12.76 0.16 5.05
CA TYR A 48 12.41 0.84 6.28
C TYR A 48 12.90 0.00 7.46
N SER A 49 13.88 0.52 8.21
CA SER A 49 14.43 -0.09 9.41
C SER A 49 13.52 0.22 10.59
N PRO A 50 12.92 -0.80 11.25
CA PRO A 50 11.97 -0.60 12.33
C PRO A 50 12.70 -0.38 13.66
N ASP A 51 13.47 0.70 13.79
CA ASP A 51 13.89 1.17 15.11
C ASP A 51 12.70 1.90 15.75
N LEU A 52 12.02 1.18 16.64
CA LEU A 52 10.87 1.61 17.43
C LEU A 52 11.13 2.93 18.17
N LYS A 53 10.39 4.00 17.80
CA LYS A 53 9.83 4.94 18.80
C LYS A 53 8.72 5.87 18.32
N ASP A 54 8.62 6.18 17.03
CA ASP A 54 7.63 7.17 16.57
C ASP A 54 6.52 6.51 15.74
N THR A 55 5.42 6.15 16.43
CA THR A 55 4.16 5.74 15.79
C THR A 55 3.23 6.94 15.65
N THR A 56 2.51 7.04 14.54
CA THR A 56 1.50 8.07 14.35
C THR A 56 0.10 7.51 14.59
N ASN A 57 -0.70 8.19 15.41
CA ASN A 57 -2.12 7.87 15.58
C ASN A 57 -2.94 8.55 14.46
N VAL A 58 -3.68 7.75 13.70
CA VAL A 58 -4.56 8.19 12.64
C VAL A 58 -6.00 7.88 13.01
N LYS A 59 -6.83 8.93 13.06
CA LYS A 59 -8.24 8.84 13.43
C LYS A 59 -9.14 8.84 12.20
N LEU A 60 -10.05 7.89 12.13
CA LEU A 60 -11.14 7.81 11.16
C LEU A 60 -12.44 8.40 11.77
N ASP A 61 -13.55 7.66 11.82
CA ASP A 61 -14.77 8.09 12.50
C ASP A 61 -14.71 7.65 13.97
N MET A 62 -14.79 6.35 14.20
CA MET A 62 -14.70 5.73 15.53
C MET A 62 -13.43 4.93 15.71
N LEU A 63 -12.77 4.60 14.61
CA LEU A 63 -11.53 3.86 14.60
C LEU A 63 -10.32 4.80 14.70
N ASN A 64 -9.41 4.50 15.61
CA ASN A 64 -8.05 5.00 15.67
C ASN A 64 -7.08 3.86 15.33
N VAL A 65 -6.04 4.16 14.57
CA VAL A 65 -5.00 3.21 14.18
C VAL A 65 -3.62 3.79 14.42
N ASN A 66 -2.72 2.98 14.96
CA ASN A 66 -1.32 3.35 15.14
C ASN A 66 -0.53 2.82 13.95
N VAL A 67 -0.03 3.73 13.12
CA VAL A 67 0.83 3.39 12.00
C VAL A 67 2.28 3.41 12.43
N PRO A 68 3.12 2.44 12.00
CA PRO A 68 4.52 2.34 12.41
C PRO A 68 5.40 3.30 11.62
N TYR A 69 4.96 4.56 11.47
CA TYR A 69 5.66 5.60 10.73
C TYR A 69 5.65 6.92 11.51
N PRO A 70 6.78 7.63 11.60
CA PRO A 70 6.85 8.97 12.18
C PRO A 70 5.98 9.96 11.41
N ALA A 71 5.37 10.91 12.12
CA ALA A 71 4.46 11.89 11.50
C ALA A 71 5.18 12.82 10.51
N GLU A 72 6.47 13.10 10.70
CA GLU A 72 7.25 13.89 9.75
C GLU A 72 7.49 13.21 8.39
N ASP A 73 7.51 11.88 8.37
CA ASP A 73 7.86 11.06 7.20
C ASP A 73 6.66 10.70 6.33
N ILE A 74 5.45 10.90 6.85
CA ILE A 74 4.20 10.53 6.16
C ILE A 74 3.30 11.74 5.88
N GLU A 75 2.44 11.56 4.88
CA GLU A 75 1.25 12.36 4.65
C GLU A 75 0.01 11.47 4.83
N VAL A 76 -1.03 11.99 5.49
CA VAL A 76 -2.31 11.29 5.62
C VAL A 76 -3.38 12.01 4.80
N LYS A 77 -3.89 11.36 3.75
CA LYS A 77 -4.99 11.88 2.94
C LYS A 77 -6.29 11.18 3.30
N TYR A 78 -7.35 11.96 3.52
CA TYR A 78 -8.67 11.43 3.82
C TYR A 78 -9.56 11.47 2.58
N ILE A 79 -10.13 10.32 2.24
CA ILE A 79 -11.19 10.18 1.24
C ILE A 79 -12.46 9.82 2.00
N ARG A 80 -13.49 10.66 1.90
CA ARG A 80 -14.77 10.46 2.60
C ARG A 80 -15.90 10.42 1.58
N ASP A 81 -16.74 9.41 1.71
CA ASP A 81 -18.05 9.35 1.08
C ASP A 81 -19.14 9.18 2.15
N ASP A 82 -20.38 8.98 1.74
CA ASP A 82 -21.51 8.86 2.67
C ASP A 82 -21.42 7.61 3.55
N TYR A 83 -20.77 6.54 3.09
CA TYR A 83 -20.73 5.22 3.71
C TYR A 83 -19.33 4.77 4.11
N SER A 84 -18.32 5.61 3.91
CA SER A 84 -16.96 5.28 4.29
C SER A 84 -16.09 6.50 4.57
N ILE A 85 -15.08 6.26 5.39
CA ILE A 85 -13.93 7.13 5.51
C ILE A 85 -12.69 6.27 5.30
N THR A 86 -11.80 6.73 4.44
CA THR A 86 -10.51 6.11 4.16
C THR A 86 -9.38 7.08 4.51
N ALA A 87 -8.40 6.61 5.26
CA ALA A 87 -7.12 7.28 5.48
C ALA A 87 -6.04 6.58 4.63
N LEU A 88 -5.49 7.29 3.65
CA LEU A 88 -4.34 6.86 2.86
C LEU A 88 -3.06 7.35 3.53
N ILE A 89 -2.14 6.44 3.83
CA ILE A 89 -0.84 6.74 4.42
C ILE A 89 0.20 6.74 3.29
N LEU A 90 0.74 7.92 3.00
CA LEU A 90 1.70 8.11 1.91
C LEU A 90 3.08 8.43 2.47
N ASP A 91 4.12 7.87 1.86
CA ASP A 91 5.49 8.34 2.09
C ASP A 91 5.62 9.76 1.53
N LYS A 92 6.05 10.70 2.38
CA LYS A 92 6.06 12.12 2.04
C LYS A 92 7.09 12.52 0.98
N LYS A 93 8.16 11.71 0.82
CA LYS A 93 9.24 12.00 -0.14
C LYS A 93 8.89 11.52 -1.54
N THR A 94 8.18 10.40 -1.63
CA THR A 94 7.91 9.69 -2.88
C THR A 94 6.44 9.72 -3.30
N GLU A 95 5.56 10.21 -2.42
CA GLU A 95 4.10 10.17 -2.56
C GLU A 95 3.53 8.75 -2.77
N THR A 96 4.31 7.71 -2.45
CA THR A 96 3.89 6.32 -2.63
C THR A 96 2.99 5.89 -1.48
N GLU A 97 1.88 5.21 -1.79
CA GLU A 97 1.01 4.62 -0.78
C GLU A 97 1.72 3.49 -0.04
N LEU A 98 1.79 3.63 1.29
CA LEU A 98 2.35 2.63 2.20
C LEU A 98 1.25 1.68 2.68
N GLU A 99 0.19 2.25 3.25
CA GLU A 99 -0.96 1.54 3.82
C GLU A 99 -2.22 2.40 3.65
N SER A 100 -3.38 1.75 3.69
CA SER A 100 -4.67 2.46 3.75
C SER A 100 -5.62 1.79 4.71
N TYR A 101 -6.37 2.61 5.45
CA TYR A 101 -7.34 2.19 6.45
C TYR A 101 -8.71 2.72 6.06
N THR A 102 -9.72 1.87 6.07
CA THR A 102 -11.09 2.27 5.74
C THR A 102 -12.04 1.81 6.83
N GLU A 103 -12.93 2.70 7.26
CA GLU A 103 -14.08 2.39 8.10
C GLU A 103 -15.34 2.55 7.24
N HIS A 104 -16.09 1.47 7.05
CA HIS A 104 -17.38 1.45 6.36
C HIS A 104 -18.53 1.52 7.36
N PHE A 105 -19.51 2.35 7.03
CA PHE A 105 -20.73 2.58 7.78
C PHE A 105 -21.86 1.72 7.21
N ASP A 106 -22.51 0.93 8.07
CA ASP A 106 -23.73 0.24 7.68
C ASP A 106 -24.88 1.24 7.47
N GLU A 107 -25.83 0.87 6.64
CA GLU A 107 -27.09 1.59 6.47
C GLU A 107 -27.99 1.43 7.71
N LEU A 108 -28.45 2.54 8.27
CA LEU A 108 -29.61 2.56 9.16
C LEU A 108 -30.85 2.95 8.36
N LYS A 109 -31.88 2.12 8.44
CA LYS A 109 -33.24 2.52 8.06
C LYS A 109 -33.88 3.24 9.25
N ASN A 110 -34.22 4.51 9.07
CA ASN A 110 -35.03 5.19 10.07
C ASN A 110 -36.51 4.78 9.96
N SER A 111 -37.32 5.21 10.93
CA SER A 111 -38.77 4.95 10.99
C SER A 111 -39.55 5.45 9.75
N ASN A 112 -38.97 6.35 8.96
CA ASN A 112 -39.52 6.86 7.70
C ASN A 112 -38.96 6.14 6.47
N ASN A 113 -38.29 4.99 6.66
CA ASN A 113 -37.65 4.20 5.60
C ASN A 113 -36.57 4.96 4.81
N LYS A 114 -36.10 6.11 5.30
CA LYS A 114 -34.94 6.80 4.73
C LYS A 114 -33.68 6.08 5.21
N VAL A 115 -32.84 5.74 4.26
CA VAL A 115 -31.54 5.12 4.47
C VAL A 115 -30.54 6.22 4.78
N SER A 116 -29.76 6.05 5.85
CA SER A 116 -28.67 6.95 6.20
C SER A 116 -27.54 6.13 6.81
N PRO A 117 -26.27 6.53 6.64
CA PRO A 117 -25.16 5.84 7.29
C PRO A 117 -25.34 5.85 8.81
N ALA A 118 -25.14 4.69 9.44
CA ALA A 118 -25.03 4.55 10.87
C ALA A 118 -23.88 5.45 11.31
N LYS A 119 -24.13 6.61 11.91
CA LYS A 119 -23.10 7.42 12.58
C LYS A 119 -23.26 7.22 14.08
N ALA A 120 -22.16 7.35 14.83
CA ALA A 120 -22.21 7.22 16.28
C ALA A 120 -23.23 8.21 16.87
N THR A 121 -24.29 7.70 17.52
CA THR A 121 -25.26 8.49 18.29
C THR A 121 -25.16 8.16 19.78
N THR A 122 -25.85 8.95 20.62
CA THR A 122 -25.73 9.01 22.10
C THR A 122 -25.82 7.66 22.82
N GLN A 123 -26.61 6.71 22.32
CA GLN A 123 -26.60 5.32 22.74
C GLN A 123 -26.97 4.43 21.56
N SER A 124 -26.02 3.67 21.03
CA SER A 124 -26.29 2.84 19.86
C SER A 124 -25.43 1.60 19.81
N THR A 125 -26.03 0.53 19.28
CA THR A 125 -25.32 -0.67 18.84
C THR A 125 -25.39 -0.68 17.32
N PHE A 126 -24.25 -0.73 16.66
CA PHE A 126 -24.19 -0.76 15.20
C PHE A 126 -23.01 -1.62 14.74
N TRP A 127 -23.10 -2.03 13.49
CA TRP A 127 -22.04 -2.78 12.83
C TRP A 127 -21.15 -1.83 12.03
N ARG A 128 -19.85 -2.15 12.04
CA ARG A 128 -18.82 -1.47 11.26
C ARG A 128 -18.00 -2.51 10.54
N THR A 129 -17.63 -2.21 9.30
CA THR A 129 -16.63 -3.01 8.58
C THR A 129 -15.36 -2.18 8.48
N MET A 130 -14.28 -2.67 9.07
CA MET A 130 -12.97 -2.05 9.03
C MET A 130 -12.11 -2.82 8.04
N SER A 131 -11.37 -2.14 7.18
CA SER A 131 -10.42 -2.77 6.28
C SER A 131 -9.08 -2.07 6.25
N VAL A 132 -8.01 -2.84 6.10
CA VAL A 132 -6.64 -2.33 6.02
C VAL A 132 -5.95 -2.97 4.83
N ASN A 133 -5.40 -2.16 3.94
CA ASN A 133 -4.50 -2.61 2.89
C ASN A 133 -3.06 -2.45 3.38
N LYS A 134 -2.32 -3.54 3.42
CA LYS A 134 -0.90 -3.55 3.77
C LYS A 134 -0.08 -4.02 2.57
N SER A 135 0.94 -3.23 2.23
CA SER A 135 1.83 -3.57 1.12
C SER A 135 2.70 -4.79 1.45
N VAL A 136 2.70 -5.77 0.55
CA VAL A 136 3.64 -6.89 0.50
C VAL A 136 4.22 -6.87 -0.91
N THR A 137 5.03 -5.84 -1.17
CA THR A 137 5.47 -5.42 -2.51
C THR A 137 5.89 -6.59 -3.37
N PRO A 138 5.34 -6.73 -4.60
CA PRO A 138 4.46 -5.78 -5.28
C PRO A 138 2.95 -6.04 -5.08
N GLY A 139 2.59 -7.02 -4.24
CA GLY A 139 1.21 -7.31 -3.90
C GLY A 139 0.71 -6.46 -2.74
N VAL A 140 -0.60 -6.46 -2.54
CA VAL A 140 -1.26 -5.80 -1.41
C VAL A 140 -2.18 -6.82 -0.74
N VAL A 141 -2.11 -6.93 0.57
CA VAL A 141 -3.02 -7.78 1.35
C VAL A 141 -4.04 -6.87 2.02
N ARG A 142 -5.32 -7.07 1.72
CA ARG A 142 -6.42 -6.44 2.44
C ARG A 142 -6.88 -7.36 3.56
N VAL A 143 -6.90 -6.86 4.78
CA VAL A 143 -7.53 -7.50 5.93
C VAL A 143 -8.84 -6.79 6.22
N VAL A 144 -9.93 -7.53 6.43
CA VAL A 144 -11.25 -6.99 6.71
C VAL A 144 -11.77 -7.58 8.01
N ALA A 145 -12.41 -6.76 8.83
CA ALA A 145 -13.08 -7.18 10.05
C ALA A 145 -14.45 -6.49 10.18
N ARG A 146 -15.52 -7.27 10.33
CA ARG A 146 -16.85 -6.73 10.63
C ARG A 146 -17.15 -6.90 12.12
N VAL A 147 -17.41 -5.79 12.79
CA VAL A 147 -17.52 -5.73 14.25
C VAL A 147 -18.79 -5.03 14.70
N ASN A 148 -19.35 -5.51 15.80
CA ASN A 148 -20.45 -4.87 16.51
C ASN A 148 -19.88 -3.96 17.59
N ILE A 149 -20.17 -2.68 17.47
CA ILE A 149 -19.73 -1.66 18.43
C ILE A 149 -20.94 -1.21 19.23
N TRP A 150 -20.77 -1.19 20.54
CA TRP A 150 -21.67 -0.50 21.46
C TRP A 150 -21.04 0.81 21.91
N SER A 151 -21.83 1.88 21.89
CA SER A 151 -21.42 3.21 22.29
C SER A 151 -22.47 3.83 23.21
N GLU A 152 -22.03 4.45 24.30
CA GLU A 152 -22.85 5.28 25.19
C GLU A 152 -22.01 6.48 25.66
N GLY A 153 -22.44 7.70 25.29
CA GLY A 153 -21.65 8.90 25.55
C GLY A 153 -20.24 8.83 24.93
N SER A 154 -19.21 8.97 25.77
CA SER A 154 -17.80 8.83 25.34
C SER A 154 -17.29 7.39 25.36
N PHE A 155 -18.03 6.49 26.00
CA PHE A 155 -17.65 5.08 26.11
C PHE A 155 -18.01 4.32 24.84
N ARG A 156 -17.09 3.48 24.38
CA ARG A 156 -17.20 2.61 23.21
C ARG A 156 -16.52 1.28 23.51
N GLN A 157 -17.10 0.18 23.01
CA GLN A 157 -16.47 -1.14 23.00
C GLN A 157 -16.92 -2.00 21.81
N ILE A 158 -16.05 -2.88 21.36
CA ILE A 158 -16.33 -3.96 20.41
C ILE A 158 -16.91 -5.12 21.21
N ASN A 159 -18.18 -5.45 20.97
CA ASN A 159 -18.88 -6.54 21.65
C ASN A 159 -18.75 -7.87 20.94
N LYS A 160 -18.79 -7.84 19.60
CA LYS A 160 -18.81 -9.04 18.76
C LYS A 160 -18.01 -8.80 17.49
N VAL A 161 -17.45 -9.86 16.96
CA VAL A 161 -16.88 -9.93 15.62
C VAL A 161 -17.78 -10.87 14.83
N ASP A 162 -18.31 -10.41 13.70
CA ASP A 162 -19.09 -11.26 12.79
C ASP A 162 -18.14 -12.12 11.96
N TYR A 163 -17.21 -11.47 11.27
CA TYR A 163 -16.15 -12.15 10.53
C TYR A 163 -14.87 -11.34 10.49
N VAL A 164 -13.77 -12.06 10.24
CA VAL A 164 -12.50 -11.52 9.77
C VAL A 164 -12.08 -12.30 8.54
N ASP A 165 -11.50 -11.60 7.57
CA ASP A 165 -11.02 -12.23 6.34
C ASP A 165 -9.82 -11.47 5.77
N GLN A 166 -9.16 -12.07 4.78
CA GLN A 166 -8.15 -11.41 3.97
C GLN A 166 -8.29 -11.73 2.49
N MET A 167 -7.99 -10.75 1.65
CA MET A 167 -8.14 -10.82 0.19
C MET A 167 -7.09 -9.95 -0.50
N PRO A 168 -6.85 -10.11 -1.81
CA PRO A 168 -6.03 -9.16 -2.57
C PRO A 168 -6.55 -7.73 -2.40
N GLY A 169 -5.68 -6.79 -2.04
CA GLY A 169 -6.09 -5.42 -1.71
C GLY A 169 -6.18 -4.46 -2.89
N GLY A 170 -5.78 -4.89 -4.08
CA GLY A 170 -5.87 -4.12 -5.31
C GLY A 170 -5.78 -5.01 -6.55
N GLY A 171 -5.94 -4.41 -7.73
CA GLY A 171 -5.74 -5.09 -9.01
C GLY A 171 -4.25 -5.42 -9.22
N GLY A 172 -3.97 -6.60 -9.77
CA GLY A 172 -2.61 -7.00 -10.11
C GLY A 172 -2.50 -8.48 -10.41
N PRO A 173 -1.41 -8.93 -11.07
CA PRO A 173 -1.21 -10.32 -11.46
C PRO A 173 -0.68 -11.18 -10.29
N TYR A 174 -1.32 -11.08 -9.12
CA TYR A 174 -0.99 -11.87 -7.94
C TYR A 174 -2.26 -12.45 -7.29
N THR A 175 -2.06 -13.47 -6.47
CA THR A 175 -3.10 -14.12 -5.67
C THR A 175 -2.61 -14.31 -4.24
N LEU A 176 -3.52 -14.54 -3.31
CA LEU A 176 -3.18 -14.98 -1.96
C LEU A 176 -3.42 -16.49 -1.84
N GLU A 177 -2.43 -17.22 -1.36
CA GLU A 177 -2.52 -18.67 -1.13
C GLU A 177 -2.24 -19.02 0.34
N ASN A 178 -2.90 -20.08 0.84
CA ASN A 178 -2.78 -20.57 2.23
C ASN A 178 -3.10 -19.49 3.27
N THR A 179 -4.16 -18.74 3.02
CA THR A 179 -4.63 -17.65 3.88
C THR A 179 -5.19 -18.18 5.20
N ARG A 180 -4.79 -17.56 6.30
CA ARG A 180 -5.40 -17.69 7.63
C ARG A 180 -5.52 -16.33 8.28
N THR A 181 -6.70 -16.03 8.81
CA THR A 181 -6.99 -14.78 9.50
C THR A 181 -7.69 -15.09 10.82
N GLY A 182 -7.34 -14.38 11.89
CA GLY A 182 -7.90 -14.63 13.21
C GLY A 182 -7.85 -13.42 14.12
N VAL A 183 -8.81 -13.33 15.03
CA VAL A 183 -8.85 -12.31 16.09
C VAL A 183 -8.02 -12.78 17.27
N ASN A 184 -7.11 -11.93 17.75
CA ASN A 184 -6.23 -12.19 18.89
C ASN A 184 -6.67 -11.49 20.19
N SER A 185 -7.85 -10.86 20.19
CA SER A 185 -8.39 -10.12 21.33
C SER A 185 -9.58 -10.81 21.98
N LYS A 186 -9.67 -10.72 23.31
CA LYS A 186 -10.85 -11.16 24.08
C LYS A 186 -11.94 -10.08 24.02
N LEU A 187 -13.18 -10.47 23.75
CA LEU A 187 -14.33 -9.56 23.73
C LEU A 187 -15.09 -9.58 25.08
N PRO A 188 -15.75 -8.47 25.47
CA PRO A 188 -15.71 -7.16 24.82
C PRO A 188 -14.35 -6.46 25.00
N THR A 189 -13.96 -5.61 24.05
CA THR A 189 -12.68 -4.87 24.11
C THR A 189 -12.78 -3.49 23.46
N THR A 190 -11.88 -2.58 23.82
CA THR A 190 -11.69 -1.30 23.14
C THR A 190 -10.58 -1.36 22.07
N ASN A 191 -9.77 -2.41 22.11
CA ASN A 191 -8.66 -2.65 21.19
C ASN A 191 -8.70 -4.09 20.67
N MET A 192 -8.89 -4.24 19.37
CA MET A 192 -8.93 -5.53 18.68
C MET A 192 -7.71 -5.69 17.78
N SER A 193 -7.00 -6.81 17.91
CA SER A 193 -5.95 -7.19 16.97
C SER A 193 -6.39 -8.36 16.09
N VAL A 194 -6.14 -8.25 14.80
CA VAL A 194 -6.39 -9.28 13.79
C VAL A 194 -5.05 -9.71 13.20
N ASN A 195 -4.74 -10.99 13.30
CA ASN A 195 -3.58 -11.57 12.66
C ASN A 195 -3.94 -12.07 11.26
N ALA A 196 -3.09 -11.78 10.29
CA ALA A 196 -3.21 -12.22 8.91
C ALA A 196 -1.92 -12.92 8.47
N ILE A 197 -2.05 -14.17 8.04
CA ILE A 197 -0.95 -15.02 7.60
C ILE A 197 -1.30 -15.59 6.23
N GLY A 198 -0.32 -15.65 5.34
CA GLY A 198 -0.48 -16.32 4.06
C GLY A 198 0.72 -16.11 3.15
N ASN A 199 0.48 -16.27 1.85
CA ASN A 199 1.50 -16.03 0.84
C ASN A 199 0.95 -15.16 -0.28
N VAL A 200 1.70 -14.14 -0.68
CA VAL A 200 1.51 -13.48 -1.98
C VAL A 200 2.18 -14.34 -3.04
N VAL A 201 1.43 -14.65 -4.09
CA VAL A 201 1.85 -15.57 -5.14
C VAL A 201 1.68 -14.94 -6.51
N VAL A 202 2.75 -14.96 -7.30
CA VAL A 202 2.76 -14.53 -8.70
C VAL A 202 3.14 -15.72 -9.57
N LYS A 203 2.30 -15.99 -10.58
CA LYS A 203 2.52 -17.05 -11.56
C LYS A 203 2.73 -16.39 -12.92
N LYS A 204 3.82 -16.72 -13.61
CA LYS A 204 4.00 -16.33 -15.01
C LYS A 204 4.10 -17.56 -15.88
N SER A 205 3.31 -17.57 -16.95
CA SER A 205 3.50 -18.49 -18.07
C SER A 205 4.36 -17.81 -19.14
N HIS A 206 5.12 -18.59 -19.92
CA HIS A 206 5.97 -18.10 -21.00
C HIS A 206 5.19 -17.24 -22.02
N ALA A 207 3.90 -17.51 -22.21
CA ALA A 207 3.01 -16.76 -23.11
C ALA A 207 2.48 -15.44 -22.52
N THR A 208 2.68 -15.16 -21.23
CA THR A 208 2.12 -13.96 -20.58
C THR A 208 3.09 -12.78 -20.67
N THR A 209 2.74 -11.75 -21.45
CA THR A 209 3.39 -10.43 -21.45
C THR A 209 2.72 -9.49 -20.41
N GLY A 210 3.50 -8.62 -19.75
CA GLY A 210 2.97 -7.59 -18.83
C GLY A 210 2.91 -7.94 -17.33
N ASN A 211 3.44 -9.09 -16.89
CA ASN A 211 3.51 -9.45 -15.46
C ASN A 211 4.76 -8.84 -14.78
N PHE A 212 4.78 -8.78 -13.44
CA PHE A 212 5.96 -8.42 -12.64
C PHE A 212 7.21 -9.17 -13.13
N SER A 213 8.35 -8.48 -13.17
CA SER A 213 9.58 -9.11 -13.66
C SER A 213 10.15 -10.11 -12.65
N TYR A 214 10.75 -11.19 -13.14
CA TYR A 214 11.41 -12.21 -12.30
C TYR A 214 12.45 -11.57 -11.36
N ASN A 215 13.28 -10.68 -11.90
CA ASN A 215 14.36 -10.03 -11.15
C ASN A 215 13.81 -9.03 -10.12
N SER A 216 12.73 -8.31 -10.44
CA SER A 216 12.06 -7.42 -9.48
C SER A 216 11.49 -8.20 -8.30
N LEU A 217 10.77 -9.30 -8.56
CA LEU A 217 10.22 -10.15 -7.50
C LEU A 217 11.30 -10.77 -6.63
N LYS A 218 12.38 -11.27 -7.25
CA LYS A 218 13.55 -11.75 -6.51
C LYS A 218 14.15 -10.64 -5.65
N GLY A 219 14.26 -9.42 -6.18
CA GLY A 219 14.71 -8.23 -5.45
C GLY A 219 13.80 -7.84 -4.28
N TYR A 220 12.49 -8.09 -4.39
CA TYR A 220 11.53 -7.92 -3.29
C TYR A 220 11.52 -9.08 -2.28
N GLY A 221 12.44 -10.05 -2.39
CA GLY A 221 12.55 -11.18 -1.47
C GLY A 221 11.55 -12.30 -1.70
N PHE A 222 10.99 -12.43 -2.91
CA PHE A 222 10.20 -13.60 -3.25
C PHE A 222 11.10 -14.83 -3.40
N SER A 223 10.64 -15.95 -2.85
CA SER A 223 11.16 -17.27 -3.19
C SER A 223 10.73 -17.60 -4.62
N MET A 224 11.70 -17.83 -5.49
CA MET A 224 11.48 -18.07 -6.92
C MET A 224 11.67 -19.55 -7.25
N SER A 225 10.84 -20.06 -8.15
CA SER A 225 11.01 -21.37 -8.80
C SER A 225 10.83 -21.22 -10.31
N GLY A 226 11.59 -21.97 -11.10
CA GLY A 226 11.67 -21.81 -12.56
C GLY A 226 12.80 -20.87 -13.00
N THR A 227 12.71 -20.36 -14.23
CA THR A 227 13.75 -19.50 -14.83
C THR A 227 13.13 -18.27 -15.49
N VAL A 228 13.91 -17.19 -15.59
CA VAL A 228 13.45 -15.86 -16.05
C VAL A 228 12.73 -15.87 -17.41
N ASN A 229 13.18 -16.73 -18.34
CA ASN A 229 12.69 -16.80 -19.71
C ASN A 229 11.63 -17.89 -19.92
N GLN A 230 11.21 -18.59 -18.86
CA GLN A 230 10.26 -19.71 -18.92
C GLN A 230 9.11 -19.49 -17.94
N ASN A 231 8.29 -20.53 -17.73
CA ASN A 231 7.33 -20.54 -16.64
C ASN A 231 8.07 -20.39 -15.30
N TRP A 232 7.56 -19.51 -14.46
CA TRP A 232 8.07 -19.37 -13.10
C TRP A 232 6.95 -19.05 -12.12
N TYR A 233 7.23 -19.39 -10.87
CA TYR A 233 6.34 -19.19 -9.74
C TYR A 233 7.12 -18.50 -8.63
N ALA A 234 6.58 -17.39 -8.13
CA ALA A 234 7.15 -16.57 -7.09
C ALA A 234 6.23 -16.55 -5.88
N ARG A 235 6.78 -16.74 -4.68
CA ARG A 235 6.03 -16.73 -3.42
C ARG A 235 6.73 -15.88 -2.37
N LYS A 236 5.98 -15.05 -1.67
CA LYS A 236 6.44 -14.34 -0.48
C LYS A 236 5.48 -14.55 0.68
N PHE A 237 6.01 -15.09 1.77
CA PHE A 237 5.26 -15.26 3.00
C PHE A 237 4.98 -13.90 3.66
N TYR A 238 3.82 -13.75 4.27
CA TYR A 238 3.51 -12.63 5.13
C TYR A 238 2.85 -13.12 6.42
N ASN A 239 3.17 -12.42 7.52
CA ASN A 239 2.55 -12.59 8.82
C ASN A 239 2.61 -11.23 9.52
N PHE A 240 1.46 -10.61 9.72
CA PHE A 240 1.37 -9.33 10.41
C PHE A 240 0.09 -9.23 11.22
N ASN A 241 0.08 -8.32 12.19
CA ASN A 241 -1.10 -7.94 12.95
C ASN A 241 -1.60 -6.59 12.49
N VAL A 242 -2.92 -6.44 12.45
CA VAL A 242 -3.62 -5.18 12.27
C VAL A 242 -4.37 -4.90 13.56
N SER A 243 -4.20 -3.71 14.11
CA SER A 243 -4.85 -3.31 15.35
C SER A 243 -5.88 -2.21 15.10
N PHE A 244 -7.06 -2.38 15.68
CA PHE A 244 -8.18 -1.45 15.62
C PHE A 244 -8.49 -0.96 17.04
N ASN A 245 -8.39 0.34 17.28
CA ASN A 245 -8.64 0.96 18.59
C ASN A 245 -9.83 1.93 18.51
N LEU A 246 -10.67 1.97 19.55
CA LEU A 246 -11.80 2.90 19.64
C LEU A 246 -11.46 4.25 20.33
N TYR A 247 -10.22 4.43 20.79
CA TYR A 247 -9.72 5.63 21.48
C TYR A 247 -8.36 6.11 20.96
#